data_AF-A0AAU1EQX8-F1
#
_entry.id   AF-A0AAU1EQX8-F1
#
_cell.length_a   1.000
_cell.length_b   1.000
_cell.length_c   1.000
_cell.angle_alpha   90.00
_cell.angle_beta   90.00
_cell.angle_gamma   90.00
#
_symmetry.space_group_name_H-M   'P 1'
#
loop_
_entity.id
_entity.type
_entity.pdbx_description
1 polymer ?
#
loop_
_entity_poly.entity_id
_entity_poly.type
_entity_poly.pdbx_seq_one_letter_code
_entity_poly.pdbx_strand_id
1 'polypeptide(L)'
;MADLRRSFRGLEPPKNEQSARDIDVPPFLAELLGKHLASWPYDWVFCTQTGKWWWRSEWFRVIRPAADGREARPRARGTAVKEAWEPITPGLTMRDLRHTHDTYQAEDDVNPVLAHEQSGHKYPGIKGTYQHPTPAMRKHRLKALQRRYERALKNLGWKAIWES
;
A
#
# COMPACT_ATOMS: atom_id res chain seq x y z
N MET A 1 16.45 21.51 36.00
CA MET A 1 16.12 21.87 34.61
C MET A 1 15.64 20.62 33.90
N ALA A 2 14.35 20.57 33.53
CA ALA A 2 13.77 19.39 32.92
C ALA A 2 14.25 19.27 31.46
N ASP A 3 14.93 18.15 31.17
CA ASP A 3 15.34 17.76 29.82
C ASP A 3 14.09 17.51 28.97
N LEU A 4 13.71 18.51 28.19
CA LEU A 4 12.66 18.40 27.17
C LEU A 4 13.20 17.47 26.08
N ARG A 5 12.88 16.17 26.20
CA ARG A 5 13.00 15.22 25.08
C ARG A 5 12.30 15.81 23.87
N ARG A 6 13.07 16.43 22.97
CA ARG A 6 12.59 16.89 21.67
C ARG A 6 12.16 15.63 20.91
N SER A 7 10.86 15.47 20.73
CA SER A 7 10.33 14.43 19.85
C SER A 7 10.85 14.70 18.43
N PHE A 8 11.67 13.81 17.89
CA PHE A 8 12.09 13.87 16.50
C PHE A 8 10.93 13.43 15.60
N ARG A 9 10.68 14.22 14.55
CA ARG A 9 9.65 13.95 13.55
C ARG A 9 10.30 14.00 12.17
N GLY A 10 10.62 12.86 11.61
CA GLY A 10 11.24 12.73 10.29
C GLY A 10 11.32 11.27 9.85
N LEU A 11 11.73 11.04 8.60
CA LEU A 11 12.15 9.71 8.19
C LEU A 11 13.43 9.35 8.94
N GLU A 12 13.39 8.20 9.58
CA GLU A 12 14.61 7.60 10.11
C GLU A 12 15.47 7.13 8.94
N PRO A 13 16.80 7.30 9.02
CA PRO A 13 17.68 6.66 8.05
C PRO A 13 17.43 5.14 8.07
N PRO A 14 17.61 4.45 6.93
CA PRO A 14 17.53 3.01 6.92
C PRO A 14 18.48 2.42 7.97
N LYS A 15 18.01 1.41 8.71
CA LYS A 15 18.78 0.79 9.80
C LYS A 15 20.12 0.23 9.31
N ASN A 16 20.20 -0.15 8.04
CA ASN A 16 21.40 -0.57 7.34
C ASN A 16 21.22 -0.36 5.82
N GLU A 17 22.31 -0.37 5.07
CA GLU A 17 22.28 -0.24 3.59
C GLU A 17 21.39 -1.29 2.92
N GLN A 18 21.29 -2.48 3.51
CA GLN A 18 20.46 -3.59 3.05
C GLN A 18 18.96 -3.31 3.11
N SER A 19 18.54 -2.26 3.83
CA SER A 19 17.13 -1.86 3.90
C SER A 19 16.68 -1.00 2.71
N ALA A 20 17.63 -0.36 2.02
CA ALA A 20 17.37 0.37 0.77
C ALA A 20 17.24 -0.62 -0.38
N ARG A 21 16.17 -0.47 -1.18
CA ARG A 21 15.89 -1.36 -2.31
C ARG A 21 14.99 -0.70 -3.32
N ASP A 22 15.10 -1.15 -4.56
CA ASP A 22 14.16 -0.83 -5.62
C ASP A 22 12.91 -1.70 -5.52
N ILE A 23 11.76 -1.07 -5.73
CA ILE A 23 10.46 -1.74 -5.78
C ILE A 23 9.95 -1.70 -7.21
N ASP A 24 9.72 -2.88 -7.79
CA ASP A 24 9.13 -3.01 -9.11
C ASP A 24 7.64 -2.62 -9.04
N VAL A 25 7.26 -1.61 -9.81
CA VAL A 25 5.88 -1.08 -9.88
C VAL A 25 5.14 -1.72 -11.06
N PRO A 26 4.00 -2.41 -10.84
CA PRO A 26 3.20 -2.97 -11.93
C PRO A 26 2.49 -1.86 -12.74
N PRO A 27 2.17 -2.12 -14.03
CA PRO A 27 1.61 -1.09 -14.91
C PRO A 27 0.37 -0.39 -14.37
N PHE A 28 -0.60 -1.12 -13.80
CA PHE A 28 -1.80 -0.51 -13.22
C PHE A 28 -1.47 0.47 -12.10
N LEU A 29 -0.49 0.15 -11.25
CA LEU A 29 -0.11 1.00 -10.13
C LEU A 29 0.65 2.24 -10.64
N ALA A 30 1.52 2.07 -11.64
CA ALA A 30 2.20 3.18 -12.29
C ALA A 30 1.19 4.17 -12.91
N GLU A 31 0.13 3.66 -13.57
CA GLU A 31 -0.94 4.47 -14.12
C GLU A 31 -1.71 5.24 -13.03
N LEU A 32 -2.11 4.55 -11.95
CA LEU A 32 -2.83 5.18 -10.84
C LEU A 32 -1.99 6.24 -10.14
N LEU A 33 -0.70 5.96 -9.91
CA LEU A 33 0.24 6.94 -9.34
C LEU A 33 0.44 8.12 -10.28
N GLY A 34 0.56 7.88 -11.60
CA GLY A 34 0.67 8.94 -12.60
C GLY A 34 -0.54 9.87 -12.58
N LYS A 35 -1.77 9.32 -12.53
CA LYS A 35 -3.01 10.10 -12.42
C LYS A 35 -3.07 10.92 -11.14
N HIS A 36 -2.67 10.32 -10.01
CA HIS A 36 -2.60 11.03 -8.72
C HIS A 36 -1.61 12.20 -8.78
N LEU A 37 -0.40 11.94 -9.27
CA LEU A 37 0.68 12.93 -9.32
C LEU A 37 0.42 14.07 -10.32
N ALA A 38 -0.41 13.85 -11.34
CA ALA A 38 -0.74 14.88 -12.33
C ALA A 38 -1.38 16.15 -11.72
N SER A 39 -2.06 16.02 -10.58
CA SER A 39 -2.69 17.15 -9.87
C SER A 39 -2.18 17.32 -8.43
N TRP A 40 -1.19 16.52 -8.00
CA TRP A 40 -0.72 16.51 -6.62
C TRP A 40 0.19 17.70 -6.32
N PRO A 41 -0.17 18.61 -5.38
CA PRO A 41 0.55 19.87 -5.19
C PRO A 41 1.70 19.78 -4.18
N TYR A 42 2.09 18.57 -3.75
CA TYR A 42 3.05 18.37 -2.66
C TYR A 42 4.21 17.46 -3.07
N ASP A 43 5.38 17.69 -2.47
CA ASP A 43 6.60 16.91 -2.72
C ASP A 43 6.46 15.42 -2.36
N TRP A 44 5.64 15.12 -1.34
CA TRP A 44 5.43 13.76 -0.85
C TRP A 44 4.22 13.12 -1.51
N VAL A 45 4.42 12.00 -2.22
CA VAL A 45 3.37 11.24 -2.91
C VAL A 45 2.19 10.89 -1.99
N PHE A 46 2.50 10.46 -0.75
CA PHE A 46 1.52 10.12 0.27
C PHE A 46 1.66 11.03 1.48
N CYS A 47 0.77 12.02 1.57
CA CYS A 47 0.75 13.00 2.66
C CYS A 47 -0.69 13.39 3.03
N THR A 48 -0.85 14.18 4.08
CA THR A 48 -2.14 14.80 4.42
C THR A 48 -2.58 15.76 3.31
N GLN A 49 -3.86 16.15 3.35
CA GLN A 49 -4.43 17.21 2.51
C GLN A 49 -3.77 18.60 2.70
N THR A 50 -2.80 18.71 3.60
CA THR A 50 -2.02 19.94 3.88
C THR A 50 -0.53 19.75 3.58
N GLY A 51 -0.14 18.68 2.87
CA GLY A 51 1.25 18.42 2.52
C GLY A 51 2.12 17.87 3.64
N LYS A 52 1.54 17.54 4.80
CA LYS A 52 2.28 17.03 5.96
C LYS A 52 2.39 15.51 5.93
N TRP A 53 3.42 14.99 6.59
CA TRP A 53 3.63 13.57 6.78
C TRP A 53 2.39 12.85 7.30
N TRP A 54 2.04 11.72 6.67
CA TRP A 54 1.12 10.77 7.27
C TRP A 54 1.81 10.01 8.40
N TRP A 55 1.30 10.21 9.61
CA TRP A 55 1.65 9.34 10.73
C TRP A 55 0.94 8.00 10.57
N ARG A 56 1.49 6.95 11.18
CA ARG A 56 0.85 5.64 11.23
C ARG A 56 -0.60 5.71 11.75
N SER A 57 -0.86 6.60 12.72
CA SER A 57 -2.20 6.86 13.24
C SER A 57 -3.14 7.55 12.24
N GLU A 58 -2.63 8.44 11.39
CA GLU A 58 -3.43 9.11 10.36
C GLU A 58 -3.86 8.12 9.28
N TRP A 59 -2.97 7.19 8.91
CA TRP A 59 -3.35 6.12 7.99
C TRP A 59 -4.54 5.31 8.52
N PHE A 60 -4.54 4.95 9.81
CA PHE A 60 -5.67 4.26 10.42
C PHE A 60 -6.96 5.10 10.36
N ARG A 61 -6.88 6.41 10.61
CA ARG A 61 -8.05 7.30 10.55
C ARG A 61 -8.67 7.37 9.16
N VAL A 62 -7.87 7.27 8.11
CA VAL A 62 -8.35 7.33 6.72
C VAL A 62 -8.88 5.98 6.23
N ILE A 63 -8.15 4.89 6.48
CA ILE A 63 -8.49 3.57 5.91
C ILE A 63 -9.53 2.81 6.74
N ARG A 64 -9.47 2.88 8.08
CA ARG A 64 -10.37 2.09 8.93
C ARG A 64 -11.85 2.37 8.70
N PRO A 65 -12.32 3.62 8.55
CA PRO A 65 -13.74 3.85 8.29
C PRO A 65 -14.25 3.18 7.00
N ALA A 66 -13.41 3.07 5.97
CA ALA A 66 -13.77 2.38 4.74
C ALA A 66 -13.80 0.86 4.93
N ALA A 67 -12.88 0.30 5.72
CA ALA A 67 -12.76 -1.13 5.94
C ALA A 67 -13.76 -1.70 6.97
N ASP A 68 -14.01 -0.96 8.06
CA ASP A 68 -14.81 -1.40 9.21
C ASP A 68 -16.31 -1.17 9.02
N GLY A 69 -16.73 -0.51 7.95
CA GLY A 69 -18.12 -0.09 7.80
C GLY A 69 -18.44 1.16 8.62
N ARG A 70 -19.63 1.73 8.36
CA ARG A 70 -20.21 2.74 9.25
C ARG A 70 -21.72 2.72 9.18
N GLU A 71 -22.34 3.06 10.30
CA GLU A 71 -23.77 3.38 10.36
C GLU A 71 -24.07 4.69 9.63
N ALA A 72 -25.31 4.81 9.16
CA ALA A 72 -25.79 6.06 8.59
C ALA A 72 -25.77 7.15 9.66
N ARG A 73 -25.24 8.32 9.32
CA ARG A 73 -25.34 9.49 10.19
C ARG A 73 -26.51 10.36 9.73
N PRO A 74 -27.59 10.47 10.51
CA PRO A 74 -28.73 11.31 10.13
C PRO A 74 -28.30 12.78 10.08
N ARG A 75 -29.04 13.58 9.31
CA ARG A 75 -28.78 15.01 9.18
C ARG A 75 -28.86 15.69 10.55
N ALA A 76 -27.77 16.32 10.95
CA ALA A 76 -27.71 17.20 12.12
C ALA A 76 -27.35 18.62 11.67
N ARG A 77 -27.64 19.63 12.49
CA ARG A 77 -27.32 21.03 12.15
C ARG A 77 -25.81 21.17 11.87
N GLY A 78 -25.46 21.56 10.64
CA GLY A 78 -24.08 21.72 10.19
C GLY A 78 -23.36 20.44 9.76
N THR A 79 -24.03 19.28 9.71
CA THR A 79 -23.42 18.00 9.26
C THR A 79 -24.16 17.44 8.05
N ALA A 80 -23.44 17.13 6.97
CA ALA A 80 -23.98 16.45 5.80
C ALA A 80 -24.45 15.02 6.15
N VAL A 81 -25.48 14.53 5.45
CA VAL A 81 -25.90 13.13 5.53
C VAL A 81 -24.75 12.24 5.09
N LYS A 82 -24.50 11.19 5.87
CA LYS A 82 -23.49 10.19 5.57
C LYS A 82 -24.18 8.84 5.49
N GLU A 83 -24.22 8.27 4.29
CA GLU A 83 -24.80 6.95 4.04
C GLU A 83 -24.06 5.85 4.81
N ALA A 84 -24.78 4.80 5.17
CA ALA A 84 -24.20 3.59 5.73
C ALA A 84 -23.48 2.78 4.65
N TRP A 85 -22.51 1.99 5.07
CA TRP A 85 -21.99 0.89 4.26
C TRP A 85 -21.52 -0.25 5.15
N GLU A 86 -21.68 -1.46 4.63
CA GLU A 86 -21.28 -2.66 5.32
C GLU A 86 -19.75 -2.77 5.44
N PRO A 87 -19.25 -3.41 6.50
CA PRO A 87 -17.83 -3.67 6.64
C PRO A 87 -17.29 -4.56 5.51
N ILE A 88 -16.10 -4.24 5.01
CA ILE A 88 -15.39 -5.05 4.00
C ILE A 88 -14.38 -5.97 4.69
N THR A 89 -13.58 -5.42 5.61
CA THR A 89 -12.58 -6.16 6.38
C THR A 89 -12.40 -5.47 7.73
N PRO A 90 -13.31 -5.72 8.69
CA PRO A 90 -13.18 -5.21 10.04
C PRO A 90 -11.81 -5.54 10.61
N GLY A 91 -11.14 -4.58 11.22
CA GLY A 91 -9.85 -4.86 11.83
C GLY A 91 -8.64 -4.63 10.92
N LEU A 92 -8.83 -4.25 9.64
CA LEU A 92 -7.73 -4.11 8.68
C LEU A 92 -6.57 -3.25 9.20
N THR A 93 -5.36 -3.77 9.11
CA THR A 93 -4.11 -3.06 9.42
C THR A 93 -3.19 -2.99 8.22
N MET A 94 -2.21 -2.07 8.27
CA MET A 94 -1.10 -2.04 7.30
C MET A 94 -0.32 -3.36 7.23
N ARG A 95 -0.24 -4.09 8.35
CA ARG A 95 0.44 -5.38 8.39
C ARG A 95 -0.36 -6.42 7.60
N ASP A 96 -1.68 -6.41 7.73
CA ASP A 96 -2.55 -7.34 7.00
C ASP A 96 -2.44 -7.12 5.50
N LEU A 97 -2.45 -5.86 5.03
CA LEU A 97 -2.21 -5.55 3.61
C LEU A 97 -0.88 -6.11 3.10
N ARG A 98 0.18 -6.00 3.91
CA ARG A 98 1.49 -6.56 3.58
C ARG A 98 1.49 -8.08 3.54
N HIS A 99 0.81 -8.74 4.49
CA HIS A 99 0.65 -10.19 4.49
C HIS A 99 -0.17 -10.68 3.30
N THR A 100 -1.29 -10.02 3.00
CA THR A 100 -2.11 -10.33 1.83
C THR A 100 -1.31 -10.22 0.54
N HIS A 101 -0.46 -9.19 0.40
CA HIS A 101 0.40 -9.05 -0.78
C HIS A 101 1.43 -10.19 -0.91
N ASP A 102 1.99 -10.65 0.20
CA ASP A 102 2.91 -11.79 0.21
C ASP A 102 2.18 -13.09 -0.19
N THR A 103 0.99 -13.33 0.38
CA THR A 103 0.12 -14.46 0.01
C THR A 103 -0.25 -14.44 -1.47
N TYR A 104 -0.60 -13.27 -2.03
CA TYR A 104 -0.91 -13.13 -3.45
C TYR A 104 0.29 -13.39 -4.35
N GLN A 105 1.49 -12.96 -3.95
CA GLN A 105 2.69 -13.31 -4.69
C GLN A 105 2.93 -14.82 -4.73
N ALA A 106 2.68 -15.53 -3.63
CA ALA A 106 2.76 -16.98 -3.59
C ALA A 106 1.67 -17.65 -4.48
N GLU A 107 0.42 -17.19 -4.41
CA GLU A 107 -0.68 -17.66 -5.27
C GLU A 107 -0.41 -17.43 -6.76
N ASP A 108 0.31 -16.36 -7.09
CA ASP A 108 0.68 -15.99 -8.47
C ASP A 108 1.98 -16.64 -8.98
N ASP A 109 2.50 -17.64 -8.25
CA ASP A 109 3.76 -18.34 -8.54
C ASP A 109 4.95 -17.37 -8.71
N VAL A 110 5.00 -16.27 -7.95
CA VAL A 110 6.15 -15.38 -7.94
C VAL A 110 7.32 -16.10 -7.29
N ASN A 111 8.50 -16.05 -7.92
CA ASN A 111 9.68 -16.71 -7.39
C ASN A 111 9.98 -16.19 -5.96
N PRO A 112 10.11 -17.08 -4.96
CA PRO A 112 10.29 -16.68 -3.56
C PRO A 112 11.49 -15.75 -3.33
N VAL A 113 12.59 -15.90 -4.09
CA VAL A 113 13.76 -15.02 -3.94
C VAL A 113 13.43 -13.56 -4.29
N LEU A 114 12.59 -13.35 -5.32
CA LEU A 114 12.10 -12.04 -5.72
C LEU A 114 11.05 -11.51 -4.74
N ALA A 115 10.13 -12.36 -4.27
CA ALA A 115 9.12 -11.93 -3.29
C ALA A 115 9.77 -11.43 -1.99
N HIS A 116 10.79 -12.13 -1.50
CA HIS A 116 11.57 -11.71 -0.33
C HIS A 116 12.33 -10.40 -0.58
N GLU A 117 13.03 -10.28 -1.71
CA GLU A 117 13.74 -9.05 -2.06
C GLU A 117 12.78 -7.85 -2.07
N GLN A 118 11.66 -7.94 -2.78
CA GLN A 118 10.68 -6.86 -2.91
C GLN A 118 10.02 -6.51 -1.56
N SER A 119 9.81 -7.52 -0.70
CA SER A 119 9.38 -7.30 0.68
C SER A 119 10.48 -6.67 1.55
N GLY A 120 11.76 -6.77 1.19
CA GLY A 120 12.87 -6.37 2.06
C GLY A 120 13.11 -7.38 3.19
N HIS A 121 12.84 -8.66 2.91
CA HIS A 121 13.13 -9.78 3.79
C HIS A 121 14.39 -10.50 3.32
N LYS A 122 15.18 -11.01 4.27
CA LYS A 122 16.28 -11.93 3.95
C LYS A 122 15.68 -13.24 3.44
N TYR A 123 16.21 -13.76 2.33
CA TYR A 123 15.81 -15.08 1.84
C TYR A 123 16.44 -16.18 2.73
N PRO A 124 15.65 -17.16 3.22
CA PRO A 124 16.16 -18.16 4.14
C PRO A 124 17.08 -19.19 3.47
N GLY A 125 18.03 -19.71 4.25
CA GLY A 125 18.90 -20.83 3.85
C GLY A 125 19.97 -20.50 2.82
N ILE A 126 20.73 -21.52 2.42
CA ILE A 126 21.88 -21.39 1.51
C ILE A 126 21.51 -20.86 0.13
N LYS A 127 20.27 -21.10 -0.31
CA LYS A 127 19.76 -20.62 -1.60
C LYS A 127 19.77 -19.08 -1.70
N GLY A 128 19.65 -18.37 -0.57
CA GLY A 128 19.71 -16.90 -0.56
C GLY A 128 21.07 -16.33 -0.98
N THR A 129 22.11 -17.16 -0.95
CA THR A 129 23.45 -16.77 -1.42
C THR A 129 23.61 -16.94 -2.93
N TYR A 130 22.86 -17.86 -3.55
CA TYR A 130 23.09 -18.29 -4.94
C TYR A 130 21.96 -17.92 -5.90
N GLN A 131 20.75 -17.66 -5.39
CA GLN A 131 19.62 -17.27 -6.21
C GLN A 131 19.49 -15.75 -6.19
N HIS A 132 19.35 -15.15 -7.37
CA HIS A 132 19.11 -13.73 -7.54
C HIS A 132 17.90 -13.53 -8.46
N PRO A 133 17.06 -12.51 -8.20
CA PRO A 133 15.96 -12.19 -9.10
C PRO A 133 16.46 -11.86 -10.50
N THR A 134 15.85 -12.48 -11.51
CA THR A 134 16.16 -12.21 -12.92
C THR A 134 15.14 -11.26 -13.55
N PRO A 135 15.48 -10.58 -14.66
CA PRO A 135 14.51 -9.75 -15.39
C PRO A 135 13.24 -10.53 -15.78
N ALA A 136 13.36 -11.82 -16.11
CA ALA A 136 12.22 -12.67 -16.43
C ALA A 136 11.30 -12.89 -15.21
N MET A 137 11.86 -13.12 -14.02
CA MET A 137 11.09 -13.24 -12.77
C MET A 137 10.36 -11.93 -12.44
N ARG A 138 11.03 -10.79 -12.59
CA ARG A 138 10.41 -9.46 -12.38
C ARG A 138 9.25 -9.24 -13.35
N LYS A 139 9.45 -9.53 -14.64
CA LYS A 139 8.40 -9.43 -15.66
C LYS A 139 7.22 -10.35 -15.36
N HIS A 140 7.45 -11.57 -14.89
CA HIS A 140 6.40 -12.49 -14.45
C HIS A 140 5.57 -11.89 -13.30
N ARG A 141 6.24 -11.42 -12.23
CA ARG A 141 5.59 -10.76 -11.09
C ARG A 141 4.72 -9.58 -11.51
N LEU A 142 5.25 -8.67 -12.32
CA LEU A 142 4.50 -7.49 -12.77
C LEU A 142 3.27 -7.88 -13.61
N LYS A 143 3.41 -8.86 -14.49
CA LYS A 143 2.28 -9.40 -15.27
C LYS A 143 1.22 -10.05 -14.38
N ALA A 144 1.63 -10.79 -13.35
CA ALA A 144 0.68 -11.44 -12.45
C ALA A 144 -0.12 -10.42 -11.62
N LEU A 145 0.56 -9.42 -11.05
CA LEU A 145 -0.10 -8.32 -10.34
C LEU A 145 -1.05 -7.53 -11.25
N GLN A 146 -0.66 -7.28 -12.52
CA GLN A 146 -1.53 -6.67 -13.52
C GLN A 146 -2.80 -7.50 -13.77
N ARG A 147 -2.66 -8.81 -14.03
CA ARG A 147 -3.81 -9.70 -14.23
C ARG A 147 -4.74 -9.75 -13.02
N ARG A 148 -4.17 -9.75 -11.81
CA ARG A 148 -4.94 -9.73 -10.56
C ARG A 148 -5.79 -8.47 -10.46
N TYR A 149 -5.22 -7.31 -10.78
CA TYR A 149 -5.94 -6.04 -10.84
C TYR A 149 -7.07 -6.06 -11.87
N GLU A 150 -6.80 -6.49 -13.10
CA GLU A 150 -7.80 -6.57 -14.18
C GLU A 150 -8.95 -7.52 -13.83
N ARG A 151 -8.64 -8.67 -13.21
CA ARG A 151 -9.62 -9.62 -12.70
C ARG A 151 -10.50 -9.00 -11.62
N ALA A 152 -9.90 -8.24 -10.70
CA ALA A 152 -10.65 -7.55 -9.65
C ALA A 152 -11.63 -6.52 -10.23
N LEU A 153 -11.18 -5.68 -11.18
CA LEU A 153 -12.04 -4.72 -11.88
C LEU A 153 -13.20 -5.44 -12.58
N LYS A 154 -12.90 -6.50 -13.34
CA LYS A 154 -13.92 -7.29 -14.03
C LYS A 154 -14.95 -7.87 -13.06
N ASN A 155 -14.51 -8.42 -11.93
CA ASN A 155 -15.41 -8.99 -10.93
C ASN A 155 -16.32 -7.94 -10.28
N LEU A 156 -15.82 -6.71 -10.12
CA LEU A 156 -16.60 -5.58 -9.60
C LEU A 156 -17.48 -4.93 -10.68
N GLY A 157 -17.32 -5.30 -11.96
CA GLY A 157 -17.98 -4.64 -13.09
C GLY A 157 -17.42 -3.25 -13.39
N TRP A 158 -16.23 -2.92 -12.88
CA TRP A 158 -15.62 -1.59 -12.98
C TRP A 158 -14.73 -1.48 -14.21
N LYS A 159 -14.70 -0.30 -14.83
CA LYS A 159 -13.74 -0.01 -15.91
C LYS A 159 -12.45 0.62 -15.40
N ALA A 160 -12.51 1.35 -14.28
CA ALA A 160 -11.36 1.96 -13.61
C ALA A 160 -11.64 2.13 -12.11
N ILE A 161 -10.58 2.29 -11.30
CA ILE A 161 -10.70 2.48 -9.84
C ILE A 161 -11.33 3.84 -9.45
N TRP A 162 -11.44 4.78 -10.39
CA TRP A 162 -12.15 6.06 -10.21
C TRP A 162 -12.95 6.34 -11.49
N GLU A 163 -14.18 5.83 -11.56
CA GLU A 163 -15.12 6.25 -12.60
C GLU A 163 -15.51 7.70 -12.28
N SER A 164 -15.09 8.62 -13.16
CA SER A 164 -15.50 10.03 -13.14
C SER A 164 -16.92 10.17 -13.67
#